data_AF-A0A6B3F2D4-F1
#
_entry.id   AF-A0A6B3F2D4-F1
#
_cell.length_a   1.000
_cell.length_b   1.000
_cell.length_c   1.000
_cell.angle_alpha   90.00
_cell.angle_beta   90.00
_cell.angle_gamma   90.00
#
_symmetry.space_group_name_H-M   'P 1'
#
loop_
_entity.id
_entity.type
_entity.pdbx_description
1 polymer ?
#
loop_
_entity_poly.entity_id
_entity_poly.type
_entity_poly.pdbx_seq_one_letter_code
_entity_poly.pdbx_strand_id
1 'polypeptide(L)'
;PGPISAGDLASFEENGFHAIPELLTPDEVSVYRAELDRLVADPAIRADERSIVEPQSQEIRSVFEIHKISEVFAKLVRDERL
;
A
#
# COMPACT_ATOMS: atom_id res chain seq x y z
N PRO A 1 4.69 15.19 -23.03
CA PRO A 1 5.76 14.59 -22.18
C PRO A 1 5.10 13.97 -20.95
N GLY A 2 5.54 12.79 -20.50
CA GLY A 2 5.00 12.13 -19.31
C GLY A 2 5.71 12.57 -18.02
N PRO A 3 5.21 12.17 -16.84
CA PRO A 3 5.77 12.57 -15.55
C PRO A 3 7.09 11.87 -15.19
N ILE A 4 7.43 10.77 -15.87
CA ILE A 4 8.65 9.99 -15.64
C ILE A 4 9.75 10.42 -16.64
N SER A 5 10.97 10.59 -16.15
CA SER A 5 12.10 10.99 -16.98
C SER A 5 12.56 9.85 -17.91
N ALA A 6 13.22 10.20 -19.02
CA ALA A 6 13.75 9.21 -19.95
C ALA A 6 14.81 8.30 -19.29
N GLY A 7 15.59 8.82 -18.34
CA GLY A 7 16.58 8.03 -17.60
C GLY A 7 15.93 7.01 -16.68
N ASP A 8 14.87 7.41 -15.98
CA ASP A 8 14.14 6.52 -15.06
C ASP A 8 13.40 5.41 -15.82
N LEU A 9 12.84 5.74 -16.99
CA LEU A 9 12.25 4.75 -17.90
C LEU A 9 13.27 3.70 -18.37
N ALA A 10 14.46 4.14 -18.78
CA ALA A 10 15.53 3.21 -19.20
C ALA A 10 15.99 2.33 -18.03
N SER A 11 16.10 2.89 -16.82
CA SER A 11 16.42 2.13 -15.61
C SER A 11 15.36 1.06 -15.31
N PHE A 12 14.08 1.38 -15.45
CA PHE A 12 13.00 0.41 -15.28
C PHE A 12 13.07 -0.70 -16.34
N GLU A 13 13.31 -0.36 -17.61
CA GLU A 13 13.41 -1.33 -18.71
C GLU A 13 14.56 -2.33 -18.49
N GLU A 14 15.71 -1.86 -17.99
CA GLU A 14 16.88 -2.71 -17.72
C GLU A 14 16.70 -3.59 -16.46
N ASN A 15 16.14 -3.03 -15.39
CA ASN A 15 16.14 -3.66 -14.06
C ASN A 15 14.82 -4.34 -13.68
N GLY A 16 13.72 -4.02 -14.37
CA GLY A 16 12.37 -4.49 -14.03
C GLY A 16 11.74 -3.81 -12.81
N PHE A 17 12.40 -2.79 -12.24
CA PHE A 17 11.90 -1.94 -11.15
C PHE A 17 12.56 -0.57 -11.22
N HIS A 18 11.90 0.43 -10.62
CA HIS A 18 12.47 1.76 -10.40
C HIS A 18 11.98 2.30 -9.06
N ALA A 19 12.90 2.85 -8.26
CA ALA A 19 12.58 3.40 -6.95
C ALA A 19 12.45 4.90 -7.03
N ILE A 20 11.28 5.43 -6.68
CA ILE A 20 11.03 6.88 -6.62
C ILE A 20 11.21 7.33 -5.17
N PRO A 21 12.32 8.02 -4.84
CA PRO A 21 12.53 8.53 -3.49
C PRO A 21 11.48 9.61 -3.18
N GLU A 22 11.00 9.61 -1.94
CA GLU A 22 10.09 10.66 -1.41
C GLU A 22 8.81 10.88 -2.23
N LEU A 23 8.29 9.82 -2.88
CA LEU A 23 6.99 9.87 -3.59
C LEU A 23 5.84 10.34 -2.67
N LEU A 24 5.89 9.88 -1.42
CA LEU A 24 5.00 10.28 -0.34
C LEU A 24 5.79 11.06 0.70
N THR A 25 5.19 12.15 1.18
CA THR A 25 5.74 12.95 2.27
C THR A 25 5.68 12.18 3.60
N PRO A 26 6.47 12.57 4.62
CA PRO A 26 6.42 11.94 5.94
C PRO A 26 5.02 11.96 6.59
N ASP A 27 4.24 13.02 6.35
CA ASP A 27 2.89 13.15 6.88
C ASP A 27 1.91 12.19 6.18
N GLU A 28 2.00 12.05 4.86
CA GLU A 28 1.20 11.07 4.11
C GLU A 28 1.54 9.63 4.54
N VAL A 29 2.82 9.31 4.70
CA VAL A 29 3.26 8.01 5.21
C VAL A 29 2.67 7.74 6.60
N SER A 30 2.62 8.75 7.46
CA SER A 30 2.05 8.63 8.81
C SER A 30 0.54 8.34 8.77
N VAL A 31 -0.19 8.95 7.84
CA VAL A 31 -1.62 8.66 7.62
C VAL A 31 -1.84 7.20 7.22
N TYR A 32 -1.06 6.68 6.27
CA TYR A 32 -1.21 5.28 5.82
C TYR A 32 -0.82 4.26 6.88
N ARG A 33 0.22 4.57 7.69
CA ARG A 33 0.61 3.71 8.82
C ARG A 33 -0.48 3.65 9.88
N ALA A 34 -1.04 4.80 10.27
CA ALA A 34 -2.11 4.83 11.26
C ALA A 34 -3.35 4.04 10.81
N GLU A 35 -3.71 4.14 9.53
CA GLU A 35 -4.80 3.33 8.98
C GLU A 35 -4.47 1.83 8.95
N LEU A 36 -3.25 1.46 8.56
CA LEU A 36 -2.82 0.07 8.59
C LEU A 36 -2.91 -0.50 10.01
N ASP A 37 -2.39 0.21 11.00
CA ASP A 37 -2.43 -0.18 12.41
C ASP A 37 -3.87 -0.36 12.91
N ARG A 38 -4.78 0.56 12.53
CA ARG A 38 -6.21 0.46 12.84
C ARG A 38 -6.83 -0.79 12.24
N LEU A 39 -6.55 -1.07 10.96
CA LEU A 39 -7.11 -2.23 10.25
C LEU A 39 -6.62 -3.55 10.82
N VAL A 40 -5.32 -3.68 11.10
CA VAL A 40 -4.77 -4.95 11.62
C VAL A 40 -5.13 -5.21 13.07
N ALA A 41 -5.49 -4.18 13.83
CA ALA A 41 -6.01 -4.32 15.20
C ALA A 41 -7.51 -4.63 15.25
N ASP A 42 -8.25 -4.47 14.14
CA ASP A 42 -9.70 -4.65 14.09
C ASP A 42 -10.07 -6.16 14.01
N PRO A 43 -10.77 -6.72 15.02
CA PRO A 43 -11.19 -8.12 14.99
C PRO A 43 -12.12 -8.46 13.83
N ALA A 44 -12.88 -7.50 13.31
CA ALA A 44 -13.75 -7.71 12.16
C ALA A 44 -12.93 -7.89 10.88
N ILE A 45 -11.83 -7.13 10.73
CA ILE A 45 -10.89 -7.32 9.62
C ILE A 45 -10.21 -8.67 9.72
N ARG A 46 -9.79 -9.09 10.93
CA ARG A 46 -9.18 -10.42 11.12
C ARG A 46 -10.13 -11.57 10.74
N ALA A 47 -11.43 -11.39 10.95
CA ALA A 47 -12.45 -12.38 10.63
C ALA A 47 -12.94 -12.32 9.17
N ASP A 48 -12.55 -11.30 8.40
CA ASP A 48 -12.91 -11.15 6.99
C ASP A 48 -12.19 -12.19 6.12
N GLU A 49 -12.88 -12.71 5.10
CA GLU A 49 -12.32 -13.70 4.16
C GLU A 49 -11.12 -13.18 3.35
N ARG A 50 -10.95 -11.85 3.28
CA ARG A 50 -9.81 -11.20 2.63
C ARG A 50 -8.56 -11.22 3.48
N SER A 51 -8.66 -11.56 4.76
CA SER A 51 -7.52 -11.60 5.67
C SER A 51 -6.89 -12.99 5.70
N ILE A 52 -5.57 -13.03 5.53
CA ILE A 52 -4.76 -14.21 5.78
C ILE A 52 -4.13 -14.06 7.17
N VAL A 53 -4.47 -14.97 8.07
CA VAL A 53 -4.04 -14.97 9.47
C VAL A 53 -3.04 -16.09 9.70
N GLU A 54 -1.94 -15.80 10.40
CA GLU A 54 -0.96 -16.80 10.78
C GLU A 54 -1.57 -17.80 11.78
N PRO A 55 -1.54 -19.12 11.51
CA PRO A 55 -2.23 -20.10 12.35
C PRO A 55 -1.75 -20.13 13.80
N GLN A 56 -0.46 -19.82 14.04
CA GLN A 56 0.15 -19.91 15.37
C GLN A 56 -0.03 -18.63 16.18
N SER A 57 0.34 -17.47 15.62
CA SER A 57 0.27 -16.18 16.34
C SER A 57 -1.11 -15.54 16.33
N GLN A 58 -1.99 -15.95 15.39
CA GLN A 58 -3.29 -15.32 15.15
C GLN A 58 -3.17 -13.85 14.70
N GLU A 59 -2.00 -13.46 14.19
CA GLU A 59 -1.74 -12.14 13.60
C GLU A 59 -2.14 -12.12 12.12
N ILE A 60 -2.62 -10.96 11.66
CA ILE A 60 -2.89 -10.73 10.24
C ILE A 60 -1.56 -10.61 9.50
N ARG A 61 -1.35 -11.44 8.48
CA ARG A 61 -0.17 -11.39 7.61
C ARG A 61 -0.43 -10.60 6.33
N SER A 62 -1.62 -10.75 5.75
CA SER A 62 -2.01 -10.07 4.52
C SER A 62 -3.51 -9.75 4.56
N VAL A 63 -3.88 -8.58 4.03
CA VAL A 63 -5.28 -8.22 3.78
C VAL A 63 -5.45 -7.92 2.30
N PHE A 64 -6.25 -8.73 1.61
CA PHE A 64 -6.54 -8.56 0.19
C PHE A 64 -7.65 -7.53 -0.04
N GLU A 65 -7.67 -6.95 -1.24
CA GLU A 65 -8.64 -5.93 -1.64
C GLU A 65 -8.75 -4.74 -0.66
N ILE A 66 -7.63 -4.32 -0.05
CA ILE A 66 -7.61 -3.28 0.99
C ILE A 66 -8.26 -1.96 0.54
N HIS A 67 -8.21 -1.66 -0.76
CA HIS A 67 -8.83 -0.50 -1.39
C HIS A 67 -10.37 -0.55 -1.47
N LYS A 68 -11.00 -1.70 -1.19
CA LYS A 68 -12.46 -1.84 -1.11
C LYS A 68 -12.99 -1.70 0.33
N ILE A 69 -12.12 -1.91 1.31
CA ILE A 69 -12.47 -1.90 2.74
C ILE A 69 -11.97 -0.64 3.47
N SER A 70 -10.99 0.07 2.91
CA SER A 70 -10.45 1.31 3.47
C SER A 70 -10.46 2.43 2.45
N GLU A 71 -11.18 3.51 2.75
CA GLU A 71 -11.19 4.72 1.92
C GLU A 71 -9.82 5.38 1.83
N VAL A 72 -9.00 5.27 2.88
CA VAL A 72 -7.64 5.84 2.92
C VAL A 72 -6.77 5.15 1.86
N PHE A 73 -6.76 3.82 1.81
CA PHE A 73 -6.05 3.09 0.75
C PHE A 73 -6.72 3.21 -0.62
N ALA A 74 -8.04 3.35 -0.66
CA ALA A 74 -8.76 3.61 -1.91
C ALA A 74 -8.39 4.96 -2.54
N LYS A 75 -8.02 5.96 -1.73
CA LYS A 75 -7.47 7.24 -2.22
C LYS A 75 -6.06 7.07 -2.74
N LEU A 76 -5.20 6.32 -2.05
CA LEU A 76 -3.85 6.03 -2.53
C LEU A 76 -3.86 5.38 -3.91
N VAL A 77 -4.68 4.36 -4.14
CA VAL A 77 -4.79 3.68 -5.45
C VAL A 77 -5.27 4.60 -6.58
N ARG A 78 -5.91 5.74 -6.27
CA ARG A 78 -6.41 6.71 -7.26
C ARG A 78 -5.52 7.95 -7.37
N ASP A 79 -4.42 8.00 -6.64
CA ASP A 79 -3.51 9.14 -6.65
C ASP A 79 -2.80 9.22 -8.00
N GLU A 80 -2.80 10.39 -8.64
CA GLU A 80 -2.23 10.59 -9.98
C GLU A 80 -0.70 10.39 -10.04
N ARG A 81 -0.04 10.32 -8.88
CA ARG A 81 1.40 10.00 -8.77
C ARG A 81 1.70 8.50 -8.97
N LEU A 82 0.69 7.62 -8.90
CA LEU A 82 0.78 6.16 -9.02
C LEU A 82 0.16 5.66 -10.33
#